data_AF-A0A5B9DNV9-F1
#
_entry.id   AF-A0A5B9DNV9-F1
#
_cell.length_a   1.000
_cell.length_b   1.000
_cell.length_c   1.000
_cell.angle_alpha   90.00
_cell.angle_beta   90.00
_cell.angle_gamma   90.00
#
_symmetry.space_group_name_H-M   'P 1'
#
loop_
_entity.id
_entity.type
_entity.pdbx_description
1 polymer ?
#
loop_
_entity_poly.entity_id
_entity_poly.type
_entity_poly.pdbx_seq_one_letter_code
_entity_poly.pdbx_strand_id
1 'polypeptide(L)'
;MTVHPDYAYWAAALEGTFGPVHDGDAQCGFYRRRLYKDGPFVPVAIWRGEDGKLVALVDQRAADAADIWTWVCDKPITEAQYRAVVAGERWHDEPPAPALSNMPTDPFEALKIELAAEHEIAAEYLKAPVTTQDQANQIAVLTKRLSGLKSRATDLHKVEKQPFLDGGRKVDDKWRDLKEEPDTLSKKLKRHLDAYLQEQQRLENERRRKAQEEADRVRRKAEEAARQAAAANDDAARAEAERLEHEAAAKTKEAEARNASAGRTGARVALRTFVSANITDFDALLLALKDRPEIRECVESLANRAAKSGVELPGMTIASEQRAA
;
A
#
# COMPACT_ATOMS: atom_id res chain seq x y z
N MET A 1 5.33 57.78 -13.86
CA MET A 1 6.44 57.63 -14.83
C MET A 1 5.81 57.35 -16.18
N THR A 2 6.05 58.21 -17.17
CA THR A 2 5.60 57.98 -18.55
C THR A 2 6.43 56.82 -19.10
N VAL A 3 5.81 55.65 -19.31
CA VAL A 3 6.49 54.49 -19.91
C VAL A 3 6.83 54.87 -21.35
N HIS A 4 8.11 54.80 -21.72
CA HIS A 4 8.54 55.07 -23.09
C HIS A 4 7.84 54.07 -24.03
N PRO A 5 7.32 54.49 -25.20
CA PRO A 5 6.50 53.64 -26.06
C PRO A 5 7.15 52.30 -26.43
N ASP A 6 8.49 52.25 -26.52
CA ASP A 6 9.25 51.02 -26.77
C ASP A 6 9.08 49.93 -25.70
N TYR A 7 8.70 50.30 -24.47
CA TYR A 7 8.55 49.39 -23.33
C TYR A 7 7.08 49.03 -23.03
N ALA A 8 6.15 49.43 -23.91
CA ALA A 8 4.72 49.22 -23.69
C ALA A 8 4.34 47.73 -23.57
N TYR A 9 4.92 46.86 -24.41
CA TYR A 9 4.71 45.42 -24.32
C TYR A 9 5.17 44.87 -22.97
N TRP A 10 6.38 45.22 -22.55
CA TRP A 10 6.96 44.73 -21.29
C TRP A 10 6.14 45.17 -20.07
N ALA A 11 5.66 46.41 -20.04
CA ALA A 11 4.79 46.89 -18.98
C ALA A 11 3.47 46.11 -18.92
N ALA A 12 2.83 45.85 -20.07
CA ALA A 12 1.61 45.03 -20.12
C ALA A 12 1.86 43.56 -19.74
N ALA A 13 3.00 43.00 -20.17
CA ALA A 13 3.38 41.63 -19.86
C ALA A 13 3.64 41.43 -18.36
N LEU A 14 4.19 42.44 -17.65
CA LEU A 14 4.32 42.41 -16.19
C LEU A 14 2.98 42.34 -15.46
N GLU A 15 1.92 42.87 -16.05
CA GLU A 15 0.55 42.78 -15.55
C GLU A 15 -0.16 41.48 -15.99
N GLY A 16 0.55 40.57 -16.68
CA GLY A 16 0.02 39.31 -17.18
C GLY A 16 -0.75 39.43 -18.51
N THR A 17 -0.69 40.60 -19.16
CA THR A 17 -1.32 40.83 -20.46
C THR A 17 -0.28 40.68 -21.57
N PHE A 18 -0.30 39.53 -22.24
CA PHE A 18 0.62 39.23 -23.33
C PHE A 18 0.01 39.61 -24.68
N GLY A 19 0.75 40.38 -25.48
CA GLY A 19 0.41 40.68 -26.88
C GLY A 19 0.73 39.52 -27.83
N PRO A 20 0.46 39.67 -29.14
CA PRO A 20 0.87 38.67 -30.12
C PRO A 20 2.40 38.50 -30.14
N VAL A 21 2.86 37.24 -30.11
CA VAL A 21 4.28 36.88 -30.16
C VAL A 21 4.60 36.38 -31.57
N HIS A 22 5.46 37.10 -32.27
CA HIS A 22 5.95 36.72 -33.60
C HIS A 22 7.47 36.56 -33.59
N ASP A 23 7.95 35.60 -34.38
CA ASP A 23 9.38 35.41 -34.60
C ASP A 23 9.95 36.66 -35.32
N GLY A 24 11.08 37.17 -34.84
CA GLY A 24 11.71 38.40 -35.34
C GLY A 24 11.11 39.73 -34.86
N ASP A 25 10.05 39.74 -34.04
CA ASP A 25 9.44 40.96 -33.47
C ASP A 25 9.76 41.13 -31.97
N ALA A 26 11.06 41.20 -31.68
CA ALA A 26 11.57 41.35 -30.32
C ALA A 26 11.14 42.68 -29.69
N GLN A 27 10.51 42.62 -28.52
CA GLN A 27 10.03 43.80 -27.79
C GLN A 27 11.03 44.24 -26.71
N CYS A 28 11.22 45.55 -26.54
CA CYS A 28 12.10 46.07 -25.50
C CYS A 28 11.55 45.76 -24.11
N GLY A 29 12.44 45.51 -23.16
CA GLY A 29 12.08 45.14 -21.80
C GLY A 29 13.15 44.33 -21.08
N PHE A 30 12.79 43.93 -19.87
CA PHE A 30 13.60 43.08 -19.01
C PHE A 30 12.92 41.74 -18.84
N TYR A 31 13.67 40.67 -19.08
CA TYR A 31 13.17 39.30 -19.08
C TYR A 31 14.15 38.35 -18.39
N ARG A 32 13.75 37.09 -18.27
CA ARG A 32 14.64 36.01 -17.84
C ARG A 32 14.51 34.81 -18.76
N ARG A 33 15.60 34.06 -18.94
CA ARG A 33 15.57 32.74 -19.60
C ARG A 33 16.45 31.73 -18.89
N ARG A 34 16.20 30.45 -19.10
CA ARG A 34 17.17 29.41 -18.71
C ARG A 34 18.36 29.42 -19.67
N LEU A 35 19.57 29.27 -19.12
CA LEU A 35 20.79 29.24 -19.94
C LEU A 35 20.83 28.01 -20.87
N TYR A 36 20.34 26.87 -20.38
CA TYR A 36 20.15 25.60 -21.11
C TYR A 36 18.94 24.86 -20.52
N LYS A 37 18.57 23.71 -21.10
CA LYS A 37 17.45 22.88 -20.61
C LYS A 37 17.70 22.49 -19.15
N ASP A 38 16.81 22.92 -18.24
CA ASP A 38 16.91 22.77 -16.78
C ASP A 38 18.07 23.53 -16.10
N GLY A 39 18.73 24.46 -16.81
CA GLY A 39 19.78 25.33 -16.27
C GLY A 39 19.25 26.54 -15.48
N PRO A 40 20.14 27.34 -14.83
CA PRO A 40 19.75 28.51 -14.06
C PRO A 40 19.10 29.59 -14.92
N PHE A 41 18.25 30.41 -14.32
CA PHE A 41 17.76 31.63 -14.96
C PHE A 41 18.88 32.68 -15.06
N VAL A 42 18.99 33.32 -16.21
CA VAL A 42 19.90 34.43 -16.48
C VAL A 42 19.11 35.68 -16.87
N PRO A 43 19.57 36.89 -16.47
CA PRO A 43 18.88 38.13 -16.78
C PRO A 43 19.05 38.47 -18.26
N VAL A 44 17.97 38.96 -18.87
CA VAL A 44 17.94 39.40 -20.26
C VAL A 44 17.43 40.84 -20.32
N ALA A 45 18.12 41.70 -21.06
CA ALA A 45 17.64 43.04 -21.40
C ALA A 45 17.60 43.20 -22.91
N ILE A 46 16.52 43.78 -23.43
CA ILE A 46 16.36 44.17 -24.82
C ILE A 46 16.01 45.65 -24.85
N TRP A 47 16.75 46.46 -25.60
CA TRP A 47 16.49 47.89 -25.75
C TRP A 47 16.88 48.38 -27.15
N ARG A 48 16.39 49.55 -27.55
CA ARG A 48 16.84 50.22 -28.79
C ARG A 48 18.14 50.99 -28.53
N GLY A 49 19.18 50.69 -29.30
CA GLY A 49 20.43 51.44 -29.33
C GLY A 49 20.25 52.81 -29.98
N GLU A 50 21.31 53.63 -29.92
CA GLU A 50 21.33 54.98 -30.50
C GLU A 50 21.14 54.99 -32.03
N ASP A 51 21.44 53.88 -32.69
CA ASP A 51 21.24 53.65 -34.13
C ASP A 51 19.83 53.13 -34.48
N GLY A 52 18.93 53.05 -33.49
CA GLY A 52 17.56 52.55 -33.63
C GLY A 52 17.43 51.03 -33.72
N LYS A 53 18.55 50.29 -33.74
CA LYS A 53 18.55 48.82 -33.77
C LYS A 53 18.30 48.25 -32.38
N LEU A 54 17.73 47.06 -32.33
CA LEU A 54 17.58 46.33 -31.09
C LEU A 54 18.93 45.76 -30.65
N VAL A 55 19.26 46.02 -29.39
CA VAL A 55 20.40 45.45 -28.68
C VAL A 55 19.85 44.54 -27.60
N ALA A 56 20.42 43.35 -27.48
CA ALA A 56 20.11 42.44 -26.40
C ALA A 56 21.35 42.03 -25.61
N LEU A 57 21.19 41.95 -24.29
CA LEU A 57 22.15 41.31 -23.40
C LEU A 57 21.51 40.10 -22.75
N VAL A 58 22.21 38.97 -22.79
CA VAL A 58 21.92 37.79 -21.98
C VAL A 58 23.10 37.60 -21.04
N ASP A 59 22.86 37.64 -19.73
CA ASP A 59 23.93 37.47 -18.73
C ASP A 59 25.12 38.42 -18.98
N GLN A 60 24.81 39.69 -19.27
CA GLN A 60 25.77 40.74 -19.65
C GLN A 60 26.59 40.47 -20.93
N ARG A 61 26.24 39.47 -21.73
CA ARG A 61 26.85 39.20 -23.04
C ARG A 61 25.92 39.61 -24.17
N ALA A 62 26.48 40.20 -25.21
CA ALA A 62 25.73 40.57 -26.41
C ALA A 62 25.08 39.33 -27.06
N ALA A 63 23.81 39.48 -27.44
CA ALA A 63 23.02 38.46 -28.13
C ALA A 63 22.15 39.13 -29.22
N ASP A 64 21.69 38.33 -30.18
CA ASP A 64 20.68 38.78 -31.13
C ASP A 64 19.30 38.77 -30.44
N ALA A 65 18.59 39.90 -30.50
CA ALA A 65 17.27 40.05 -29.91
C ALA A 65 16.23 39.13 -30.57
N ALA A 66 16.32 38.91 -31.89
CA ALA A 66 15.40 38.05 -32.64
C ALA A 66 15.55 36.58 -32.20
N ASP A 67 16.79 36.09 -32.08
CA ASP A 67 17.09 34.69 -31.71
C ASP A 67 16.58 34.32 -30.32
N ILE A 68 16.59 35.27 -29.38
CA ILE A 68 16.23 35.01 -27.98
C ILE A 68 14.75 35.25 -27.68
N TRP A 69 14.04 35.99 -28.54
CA TRP A 69 12.71 36.53 -28.25
C TRP A 69 11.70 35.47 -27.83
N THR A 70 11.59 34.41 -28.62
CA THR A 70 10.64 33.30 -28.40
C THR A 70 10.88 32.54 -27.09
N TRP A 71 12.06 32.71 -26.47
CA TRP A 71 12.44 32.09 -25.19
C TRP A 71 12.20 32.99 -23.98
N VAL A 72 11.98 34.29 -24.19
CA VAL A 72 11.89 35.30 -23.12
C VAL A 72 10.53 36.01 -23.07
N CYS A 73 9.76 35.99 -24.16
CA CYS A 73 8.52 36.76 -24.33
C CYS A 73 7.43 36.48 -23.28
N ASP A 74 7.46 35.31 -22.63
CA ASP A 74 6.52 34.88 -21.60
C ASP A 74 7.08 34.99 -20.16
N LYS A 75 8.28 35.59 -19.99
CA LYS A 75 8.96 35.71 -18.68
C LYS A 75 9.47 37.14 -18.41
N PRO A 76 8.57 38.15 -18.41
CA PRO A 76 8.95 39.50 -18.03
C PRO A 76 9.40 39.53 -16.56
N ILE A 77 10.39 40.36 -16.26
CA ILE A 77 10.84 40.67 -14.90
C ILE A 77 10.85 42.17 -14.69
N THR A 78 10.74 42.61 -13.44
CA THR A 78 10.83 44.04 -13.14
C THR A 78 12.25 44.55 -13.42
N GLU A 79 12.39 45.82 -13.78
CA GLU A 79 13.70 46.44 -13.98
C GLU A 79 14.54 46.36 -12.69
N ALA A 80 13.89 46.53 -11.54
CA ALA A 80 14.53 46.37 -10.23
C ALA A 80 15.10 44.96 -10.04
N GLN A 81 14.33 43.91 -10.38
CA GLN A 81 14.80 42.52 -10.32
C GLN A 81 15.96 42.27 -11.31
N TYR A 82 15.87 42.81 -12.54
CA TYR A 82 16.97 42.71 -13.50
C TYR A 82 18.26 43.34 -12.94
N ARG A 83 18.18 44.57 -12.42
CA ARG A 83 19.33 45.28 -11.86
C ARG A 83 19.92 44.57 -10.64
N ALA A 84 19.07 44.03 -9.76
CA ALA A 84 19.49 43.24 -8.62
C ALA A 84 20.29 42.00 -9.05
N VAL A 85 19.75 41.21 -9.99
CA VAL A 85 20.43 40.00 -10.48
C VAL A 85 21.73 40.32 -11.21
N VAL A 86 21.76 41.40 -12.00
CA VAL A 86 22.98 41.88 -12.68
C VAL A 86 24.04 42.33 -11.66
N ALA A 87 23.62 42.90 -10.52
CA ALA A 87 24.51 43.28 -9.42
C ALA A 87 25.00 42.07 -8.57
N GLY A 88 24.56 40.85 -8.89
CA GLY A 88 24.95 39.62 -8.21
C GLY A 88 23.99 39.17 -7.12
N GLU A 89 22.82 39.80 -6.97
CA GLU A 89 21.77 39.30 -6.09
C GLU A 89 21.07 38.07 -6.70
N ARG A 90 20.35 37.31 -5.85
CA ARG A 90 19.63 36.10 -6.27
C ARG A 90 18.24 36.44 -6.81
N TRP A 91 17.66 35.53 -7.60
CA TRP A 91 16.25 35.61 -7.99
C TRP A 91 15.35 35.54 -6.74
N HIS A 92 14.46 36.51 -6.55
CA HIS A 92 13.58 36.57 -5.36
C HIS A 92 12.56 35.42 -5.29
N ASP A 93 12.27 34.76 -6.40
CA ASP A 93 11.30 33.66 -6.51
C ASP A 93 11.97 32.28 -6.49
N GLU A 94 13.31 32.22 -6.40
CA GLU A 94 14.03 30.97 -6.16
C GLU A 94 14.43 30.87 -4.69
N PRO A 95 14.20 29.71 -4.05
CA PRO A 95 14.67 29.51 -2.69
C PRO A 95 16.21 29.46 -2.75
N PRO A 96 16.89 29.87 -1.67
CA PRO A 96 18.35 29.82 -1.60
C PRO A 96 18.83 28.42 -2.00
N ALA A 97 19.84 28.35 -2.88
CA ALA A 97 20.49 27.08 -3.15
C ALA A 97 21.24 26.62 -1.88
N PRO A 98 21.18 25.32 -1.53
CA PRO A 98 21.97 24.81 -0.43
C PRO A 98 23.47 25.00 -0.75
N ALA A 99 24.24 25.51 0.22
CA ALA A 99 25.67 25.72 0.07
C ALA A 99 26.43 24.38 0.16
N LEU A 100 26.47 23.65 -0.95
CA LEU A 100 27.08 22.32 -1.03
C LEU A 100 28.49 22.40 -1.61
N SER A 101 29.43 22.98 -0.86
CA SER A 101 30.85 22.92 -1.19
C SER A 101 31.46 21.63 -0.61
N ASN A 102 31.93 20.72 -1.47
CA ASN A 102 32.51 19.40 -1.16
C ASN A 102 31.47 18.31 -0.82
N MET A 103 30.75 17.80 -1.84
CA MET A 103 29.91 16.62 -1.65
C MET A 103 30.73 15.33 -1.50
N PRO A 104 30.32 14.39 -0.64
CA PRO A 104 30.87 13.03 -0.59
C PRO A 104 30.73 12.32 -1.94
N THR A 105 31.65 11.39 -2.23
CA THR A 105 31.56 10.52 -3.41
C THR A 105 30.49 9.42 -3.23
N ASP A 106 30.19 9.06 -1.98
CA ASP A 106 29.13 8.11 -1.68
C ASP A 106 27.74 8.73 -1.94
N PRO A 107 26.91 8.13 -2.82
CA PRO A 107 25.61 8.69 -3.18
C PRO A 107 24.63 8.79 -2.01
N PHE A 108 24.69 7.87 -1.04
CA PHE A 108 23.79 7.87 0.11
C PHE A 108 24.12 9.02 1.07
N GLU A 109 25.41 9.20 1.41
CA GLU A 109 25.85 10.32 2.25
C GLU A 109 25.66 11.66 1.53
N ALA A 110 25.84 11.73 0.22
CA ALA A 110 25.52 12.93 -0.56
C ALA A 110 24.03 13.31 -0.46
N LEU A 111 23.11 12.34 -0.59
CA LEU A 111 21.67 12.58 -0.44
C LEU A 111 21.28 13.00 0.97
N LYS A 112 21.95 12.47 2.01
CA LYS A 112 21.69 12.89 3.40
C LYS A 112 22.07 14.34 3.65
N ILE A 113 23.21 14.78 3.13
CA ILE A 113 23.65 16.17 3.25
C ILE A 113 22.69 17.09 2.48
N GLU A 114 22.29 16.70 1.27
CA GLU A 114 21.32 17.46 0.48
C GLU A 114 19.96 17.57 1.22
N LEU A 115 19.47 16.48 1.80
CA LEU A 115 18.22 16.46 2.56
C LEU A 115 18.31 17.37 3.80
N ALA A 116 19.43 17.31 4.53
CA ALA A 116 19.64 18.18 5.69
C ALA A 116 19.60 19.66 5.30
N ALA A 117 20.24 20.01 4.18
CA ALA A 117 20.25 21.40 3.71
C ALA A 117 18.86 21.89 3.25
N GLU A 118 18.12 21.08 2.49
CA GLU A 118 16.74 21.42 2.08
C GLU A 118 15.77 21.43 3.28
N HIS A 119 16.01 20.61 4.31
CA HIS A 119 15.24 20.61 5.55
C HIS A 119 15.39 21.94 6.31
N GLU A 120 16.60 22.50 6.41
CA GLU A 120 16.79 23.81 7.05
C GLU A 120 16.03 24.92 6.31
N ILE A 121 16.05 24.90 4.98
CA ILE A 121 15.30 25.86 4.15
C ILE A 121 13.79 25.68 4.37
N ALA A 122 13.30 24.44 4.35
CA ALA A 122 11.88 24.15 4.58
C ALA A 122 11.43 24.58 5.98
N ALA A 123 12.23 24.30 7.00
CA ALA A 123 11.95 24.69 8.37
C ALA A 123 11.81 26.22 8.53
N GLU A 124 12.58 27.01 7.77
CA GLU A 124 12.45 28.47 7.78
C GLU A 124 11.10 28.92 7.19
N TYR A 125 10.71 28.39 6.01
CA TYR A 125 9.41 28.73 5.41
C TYR A 125 8.22 28.29 6.26
N LEU A 126 8.35 27.23 7.06
CA LEU A 126 7.27 26.72 7.91
C LEU A 126 7.04 27.54 9.19
N LYS A 127 7.93 28.49 9.54
CA LYS A 127 7.78 29.33 10.74
C LYS A 127 6.70 30.39 10.64
N ALA A 128 6.31 30.78 9.41
CA ALA A 128 5.39 31.88 9.17
C ALA A 128 4.41 31.55 8.03
N PRO A 129 3.22 32.17 8.00
CA PRO A 129 2.31 32.02 6.88
C PRO A 129 2.91 32.61 5.60
N VAL A 130 2.61 31.98 4.46
CA VAL A 130 2.97 32.48 3.14
C VAL A 130 2.08 33.68 2.82
N THR A 131 2.70 34.84 2.59
CA THR A 131 1.98 36.11 2.37
C THR A 131 2.28 36.75 1.02
N THR A 132 3.30 36.27 0.30
CA THR A 132 3.66 36.78 -1.03
C THR A 132 3.70 35.68 -2.09
N GLN A 133 3.45 36.06 -3.35
CA GLN A 133 3.55 35.15 -4.49
C GLN A 133 4.98 34.59 -4.64
N ASP A 134 6.01 35.39 -4.32
CA ASP A 134 7.40 34.97 -4.37
C ASP A 134 7.70 33.86 -3.36
N GLN A 135 7.20 33.99 -2.13
CA GLN A 135 7.31 32.93 -1.12
C GLN A 135 6.61 31.64 -1.60
N ALA A 136 5.43 31.76 -2.22
CA ALA A 136 4.72 30.61 -2.78
C ALA A 136 5.52 29.93 -3.90
N ASN A 137 6.13 30.71 -4.80
CA ASN A 137 6.98 30.20 -5.89
C ASN A 137 8.23 29.51 -5.33
N GLN A 138 8.87 30.10 -4.31
CA GLN A 138 10.05 29.52 -3.66
C GLN A 138 9.72 28.16 -3.01
N ILE A 139 8.60 28.08 -2.30
CA ILE A 139 8.11 26.83 -1.68
C ILE A 139 7.78 25.78 -2.74
N ALA A 140 7.19 26.16 -3.87
CA ALA A 140 6.93 25.23 -4.97
C ALA A 140 8.22 24.63 -5.56
N VAL A 141 9.27 25.44 -5.72
CA VAL A 141 10.59 24.97 -6.16
C VAL A 141 11.22 24.04 -5.13
N LEU A 142 11.17 24.40 -3.84
CA LEU A 142 11.67 23.57 -2.74
C LEU A 142 10.97 22.20 -2.70
N THR A 143 9.64 22.19 -2.86
CA THR A 143 8.82 20.97 -2.92
C THR A 143 9.24 20.06 -4.08
N LYS A 144 9.54 20.65 -5.25
CA LYS A 144 10.08 19.90 -6.40
C LYS A 144 11.46 19.30 -6.13
N ARG A 145 12.35 20.04 -5.45
CA ARG A 145 13.69 19.53 -5.07
C ARG A 145 13.58 18.35 -4.10
N LEU A 146 12.77 18.48 -3.05
CA LEU A 146 12.51 17.40 -2.08
C LEU A 146 11.93 16.15 -2.75
N SER A 147 10.99 16.33 -3.69
CA SER A 147 10.44 15.23 -4.47
C SER A 147 11.49 14.55 -5.35
N GLY A 148 12.39 15.32 -5.97
CA GLY A 148 13.52 14.79 -6.74
C GLY A 148 14.54 14.02 -5.87
N LEU A 149 14.77 14.47 -4.65
CA LEU A 149 15.61 13.77 -3.67
C LEU A 149 15.00 12.41 -3.29
N LYS A 150 13.70 12.38 -2.99
CA LYS A 150 12.95 11.14 -2.70
C LYS A 150 13.07 10.12 -3.84
N SER A 151 12.89 10.56 -5.09
CA SER A 151 12.98 9.67 -6.25
C SER A 151 14.37 9.04 -6.37
N ARG A 152 15.44 9.85 -6.31
CA ARG A 152 16.82 9.35 -6.35
C ARG A 152 17.12 8.36 -5.22
N ALA A 153 16.69 8.66 -4.00
CA ALA A 153 16.86 7.75 -2.86
C ALA A 153 16.15 6.40 -3.08
N THR A 154 14.94 6.44 -3.64
CA THR A 154 14.16 5.23 -3.96
C THR A 154 14.85 4.39 -5.03
N ASP A 155 15.39 5.04 -6.07
CA ASP A 155 16.07 4.35 -7.17
C ASP A 155 17.38 3.70 -6.71
N LEU A 156 18.21 4.41 -5.93
CA LEU A 156 19.44 3.85 -5.36
C LEU A 156 19.14 2.66 -4.44
N HIS A 157 18.17 2.81 -3.53
CA HIS A 157 17.75 1.72 -2.64
C HIS A 157 17.25 0.50 -3.44
N LYS A 158 16.51 0.71 -4.54
CA LYS A 158 16.07 -0.38 -5.41
C LYS A 158 17.27 -1.12 -6.01
N VAL A 159 18.25 -0.39 -6.54
CA VAL A 159 19.47 -0.97 -7.14
C VAL A 159 20.25 -1.76 -6.09
N GLU A 160 20.49 -1.20 -4.91
CA GLU A 160 21.22 -1.87 -3.83
C GLU A 160 20.50 -3.11 -3.31
N LYS A 161 19.16 -3.06 -3.22
CA LYS A 161 18.34 -4.16 -2.70
C LYS A 161 18.14 -5.29 -3.71
N GLN A 162 18.21 -5.00 -5.02
CA GLN A 162 17.88 -5.95 -6.07
C GLN A 162 18.68 -7.27 -6.00
N PRO A 163 20.01 -7.28 -5.79
CA PRO A 163 20.78 -8.52 -5.66
C PRO A 163 20.34 -9.42 -4.50
N PHE A 164 19.88 -8.82 -3.39
CA PHE A 164 19.40 -9.56 -2.23
C PHE A 164 18.01 -10.16 -2.48
N LEU A 165 17.13 -9.45 -3.18
CA LEU A 165 15.83 -9.98 -3.61
C LEU A 165 16.01 -11.15 -4.59
N ASP A 166 16.92 -11.01 -5.55
CA ASP A 166 17.20 -12.08 -6.51
C ASP A 166 17.92 -13.26 -5.86
N GLY A 167 18.80 -13.00 -4.88
CA GLY A 167 19.39 -14.02 -4.03
C GLY A 167 18.34 -14.78 -3.23
N GLY A 168 17.41 -14.07 -2.59
CA GLY A 168 16.28 -14.65 -1.85
C GLY A 168 15.41 -15.53 -2.75
N ARG A 169 15.02 -15.02 -3.92
CA ARG A 169 14.23 -15.79 -4.91
C ARG A 169 14.92 -17.08 -5.34
N LYS A 170 16.23 -17.04 -5.60
CA LYS A 170 17.00 -18.26 -5.95
C LYS A 170 16.96 -19.30 -4.83
N VAL A 171 17.04 -18.87 -3.58
CA VAL A 171 16.91 -19.77 -2.43
C VAL A 171 15.49 -20.32 -2.35
N ASP A 172 14.48 -19.46 -2.45
CA ASP A 172 13.08 -19.88 -2.41
C ASP A 172 12.76 -20.89 -3.51
N ASP A 173 13.21 -20.63 -4.74
CA ASP A 173 13.05 -21.52 -5.89
C ASP A 173 13.73 -22.87 -5.67
N LYS A 174 14.97 -22.88 -5.13
CA LYS A 174 15.68 -24.13 -4.80
C LYS A 174 14.91 -25.03 -3.83
N TRP A 175 14.14 -24.44 -2.92
CA TRP A 175 13.42 -25.18 -1.88
C TRP A 175 11.93 -25.38 -2.16
N ARG A 176 11.38 -24.75 -3.20
CA ARG A 176 9.94 -24.73 -3.48
C ARG A 176 9.36 -26.13 -3.60
N ASP A 177 9.89 -26.92 -4.52
CA ASP A 177 9.37 -28.26 -4.79
C ASP A 177 9.54 -29.17 -3.57
N LEU A 178 10.67 -29.06 -2.86
CA LEU A 178 10.91 -29.81 -1.61
C LEU A 178 9.96 -29.44 -0.46
N LYS A 179 9.36 -28.25 -0.49
CA LYS A 179 8.35 -27.82 0.48
C LYS A 179 6.94 -28.19 0.04
N GLU A 180 6.64 -28.06 -1.25
CA GLU A 180 5.28 -28.16 -1.77
C GLU A 180 4.90 -29.57 -2.24
N GLU A 181 5.81 -30.30 -2.89
CA GLU A 181 5.53 -31.65 -3.40
C GLU A 181 5.28 -32.66 -2.28
N PRO A 182 6.10 -32.74 -1.21
CA PRO A 182 5.86 -33.70 -0.14
C PRO A 182 4.53 -33.44 0.59
N ASP A 183 4.16 -32.18 0.80
CA ASP A 183 2.87 -31.81 1.39
C ASP A 183 1.72 -32.22 0.48
N THR A 184 1.84 -31.92 -0.82
CA THR A 184 0.86 -32.32 -1.84
C THR A 184 0.70 -33.84 -1.92
N LEU A 185 1.79 -34.59 -1.96
CA LEU A 185 1.78 -36.06 -1.98
C LEU A 185 1.21 -36.63 -0.68
N SER A 186 1.61 -36.08 0.48
CA SER A 186 1.07 -36.49 1.78
C SER A 186 -0.45 -36.30 1.85
N LYS A 187 -0.97 -35.16 1.38
CA LYS A 187 -2.41 -34.88 1.28
C LYS A 187 -3.11 -35.87 0.35
N LYS A 188 -2.53 -36.17 -0.82
CA LYS A 188 -3.08 -37.15 -1.78
C LYS A 188 -3.14 -38.55 -1.17
N LEU A 189 -2.07 -39.01 -0.50
CA LEU A 189 -2.03 -40.31 0.16
C LEU A 189 -3.05 -40.41 1.29
N LYS A 190 -3.19 -39.37 2.12
CA LYS A 190 -4.23 -39.32 3.16
C LYS A 190 -5.63 -39.42 2.57
N ARG A 191 -5.92 -38.67 1.49
CA ARG A 191 -7.19 -38.77 0.77
C ARG A 191 -7.43 -40.16 0.19
N HIS A 192 -6.38 -40.84 -0.28
CA HIS A 192 -6.50 -42.20 -0.77
C HIS A 192 -6.92 -43.19 0.34
N LEU A 193 -6.59 -42.90 1.60
CA LEU A 193 -7.02 -43.70 2.76
C LEU A 193 -8.48 -43.44 3.17
N ASP A 194 -9.13 -42.39 2.66
CA ASP A 194 -10.48 -42.00 3.11
C ASP A 194 -11.49 -43.14 2.93
N ALA A 195 -11.52 -43.78 1.77
CA ALA A 195 -12.44 -44.89 1.49
C ALA A 195 -12.22 -46.08 2.43
N TYR A 196 -10.95 -46.42 2.71
CA TYR A 196 -10.62 -47.49 3.65
C TYR A 196 -11.05 -47.13 5.08
N LEU A 197 -10.74 -45.92 5.55
CA LEU A 197 -11.10 -45.48 6.90
C LEU A 197 -12.61 -45.33 7.08
N GLN A 198 -13.34 -44.89 6.05
CA GLN A 198 -14.80 -44.86 6.02
C GLN A 198 -15.40 -46.26 6.14
N GLU A 199 -14.84 -47.24 5.42
CA GLU A 199 -15.28 -48.62 5.52
C GLU A 199 -14.97 -49.22 6.91
N GLN A 200 -13.78 -48.96 7.46
CA GLN A 200 -13.46 -49.36 8.84
C GLN A 200 -14.41 -48.72 9.86
N GLN A 201 -14.79 -47.45 9.66
CA GLN A 201 -15.77 -46.77 10.51
C GLN A 201 -17.17 -47.38 10.34
N ARG A 202 -17.55 -47.80 9.12
CA ARG A 202 -18.81 -48.50 8.86
C ARG A 202 -18.86 -49.83 9.61
N LEU A 203 -17.81 -50.63 9.52
CA LEU A 203 -17.68 -51.91 10.21
C LEU A 203 -17.71 -51.74 11.74
N GLU A 204 -17.01 -50.75 12.28
CA GLU A 204 -17.04 -50.47 13.72
C GLU A 204 -18.42 -49.94 14.17
N ASN A 205 -19.09 -49.11 13.37
CA ASN A 205 -20.45 -48.68 13.65
C ASN A 205 -21.43 -49.86 13.64
N GLU A 206 -21.25 -50.83 12.73
CA GLU A 206 -22.05 -52.06 12.68
C GLU A 206 -21.78 -52.96 13.89
N ARG A 207 -20.50 -53.16 14.27
CA ARG A 207 -20.09 -53.86 15.50
C ARG A 207 -20.74 -53.22 16.72
N ARG A 208 -20.63 -51.88 16.82
CA ARG A 208 -21.21 -51.09 17.91
C ARG A 208 -22.72 -51.26 17.97
N ARG A 209 -23.42 -51.21 16.83
CA ARG A 209 -24.88 -51.40 16.80
C ARG A 209 -25.27 -52.76 17.36
N LYS A 210 -24.62 -53.84 16.91
CA LYS A 210 -24.87 -55.20 17.41
C LYS A 210 -24.52 -55.33 18.91
N ALA A 211 -23.39 -54.76 19.34
CA ALA A 211 -22.98 -54.77 20.74
C ALA A 211 -23.94 -53.97 21.64
N GLN A 212 -24.49 -52.86 21.15
CA GLN A 212 -25.48 -52.05 21.86
C GLN A 212 -26.81 -52.78 22.01
N GLU A 213 -27.31 -53.43 20.95
CA GLU A 213 -28.52 -54.24 20.99
C GLU A 213 -28.40 -55.37 22.03
N GLU A 214 -27.24 -56.03 22.07
CA GLU A 214 -26.93 -57.07 23.05
C GLU A 214 -26.80 -56.51 24.48
N ALA A 215 -26.11 -55.38 24.66
CA ALA A 215 -26.00 -54.72 25.95
C ALA A 215 -27.37 -54.27 26.47
N ASP A 216 -28.23 -53.71 25.62
CA ASP A 216 -29.59 -53.32 25.98
C ASP A 216 -30.46 -54.54 26.34
N ARG A 217 -30.28 -55.67 25.65
CA ARG A 217 -30.97 -56.92 25.96
C ARG A 217 -30.57 -57.46 27.33
N VAL A 218 -29.27 -57.52 27.62
CA VAL A 218 -28.75 -58.00 28.91
C VAL A 218 -29.12 -57.03 30.04
N ARG A 219 -29.08 -55.71 29.79
CA ARG A 219 -29.54 -54.70 30.75
C ARG A 219 -31.00 -54.89 31.13
N ARG A 220 -31.90 -55.10 30.16
CA ARG A 220 -33.33 -55.37 30.45
C ARG A 220 -33.52 -56.64 31.28
N LYS A 221 -32.76 -57.71 31.00
CA LYS A 221 -32.78 -58.93 31.81
C LYS A 221 -32.27 -58.70 33.24
N ALA A 222 -31.18 -57.94 33.39
CA ALA A 222 -30.64 -57.57 34.69
C ALA A 222 -31.64 -56.72 35.50
N GLU A 223 -32.29 -55.73 34.87
CA GLU A 223 -33.34 -54.91 35.49
C GLU A 223 -34.54 -55.74 35.93
N GLU A 224 -34.97 -56.71 35.11
CA GLU A 224 -36.08 -57.61 35.45
C GLU A 224 -35.71 -58.56 36.59
N ALA A 225 -34.51 -59.16 36.55
CA ALA A 225 -34.01 -60.02 37.62
C ALA A 225 -33.84 -59.25 38.94
N ALA A 226 -33.33 -58.02 38.90
CA ALA A 226 -33.23 -57.15 40.07
C ALA A 226 -34.61 -56.83 40.66
N ARG A 227 -35.62 -56.58 39.80
CA ARG A 227 -37.01 -56.37 40.24
C ARG A 227 -37.60 -57.62 40.89
N GLN A 228 -37.35 -58.80 40.31
CA GLN A 228 -37.80 -60.08 40.87
C GLN A 228 -37.11 -60.39 42.20
N ALA A 229 -35.80 -60.17 42.30
CA ALA A 229 -35.03 -60.36 43.53
C ALA A 229 -35.49 -59.44 44.66
N ALA A 230 -35.78 -58.17 44.36
CA ALA A 230 -36.33 -57.22 45.31
C ALA A 230 -37.74 -57.61 45.80
N ALA A 231 -38.55 -58.26 44.95
CA ALA A 231 -39.88 -58.73 45.32
C ALA A 231 -39.88 -60.06 46.09
N ALA A 232 -38.94 -60.97 45.78
CA ALA A 232 -38.91 -62.32 46.34
C ALA A 232 -38.14 -62.45 47.67
N ASN A 233 -37.27 -61.49 48.03
CA ASN A 233 -36.37 -61.56 49.20
C ASN A 233 -35.58 -62.88 49.29
N ASP A 234 -35.28 -63.48 48.14
CA ASP A 234 -34.55 -64.75 48.01
C ASP A 234 -33.07 -64.49 47.68
N ASP A 235 -32.18 -65.14 48.41
CA ASP A 235 -30.73 -65.03 48.23
C ASP A 235 -30.27 -65.57 46.88
N ALA A 236 -30.94 -66.59 46.35
CA ALA A 236 -30.64 -67.10 45.01
C ALA A 236 -31.02 -66.09 43.91
N ALA A 237 -32.16 -65.41 44.06
CA ALA A 237 -32.60 -64.35 43.16
C ALA A 237 -31.66 -63.13 43.21
N ARG A 238 -31.15 -62.77 44.40
CA ARG A 238 -30.15 -61.69 44.56
C ARG A 238 -28.83 -62.02 43.87
N ALA A 239 -28.32 -63.23 44.05
CA ALA A 239 -27.09 -63.67 43.38
C ALA A 239 -27.21 -63.70 41.85
N GLU A 240 -28.38 -64.07 41.32
CA GLU A 240 -28.64 -64.04 39.88
C GLU A 240 -28.75 -62.62 39.33
N ALA A 241 -29.38 -61.70 40.06
CA ALA A 241 -29.45 -60.29 39.69
C ALA A 241 -28.05 -59.65 39.62
N GLU A 242 -27.19 -59.92 40.60
CA GLU A 242 -25.81 -59.42 40.63
C GLU A 242 -24.95 -59.97 39.47
N ARG A 243 -25.12 -61.25 39.12
CA ARG A 243 -24.46 -61.85 37.94
C ARG A 243 -24.87 -61.15 36.64
N LEU A 244 -26.17 -60.93 36.45
CA LEU A 244 -26.71 -60.27 35.26
C LEU A 244 -26.32 -58.78 35.19
N GLU A 245 -26.20 -58.10 36.33
CA GLU A 245 -25.69 -56.73 36.41
C GLU A 245 -24.22 -56.65 35.98
N HIS A 246 -23.36 -57.56 36.48
CA HIS A 246 -21.96 -57.62 36.07
C HIS A 246 -21.82 -57.97 34.58
N GLU A 247 -22.67 -58.85 34.05
CA GLU A 247 -22.73 -59.17 32.62
C GLU A 247 -23.17 -57.95 31.79
N ALA A 248 -24.19 -57.20 32.24
CA ALA A 248 -24.64 -55.97 31.59
C ALA A 248 -23.53 -54.90 31.58
N ALA A 249 -22.79 -54.76 32.67
CA ALA A 249 -21.65 -53.84 32.75
C ALA A 249 -20.52 -54.23 31.79
N ALA A 250 -20.20 -55.53 31.68
CA ALA A 250 -19.22 -56.05 30.74
C ALA A 250 -19.65 -55.80 29.27
N LYS A 251 -20.92 -56.05 28.95
CA LYS A 251 -21.47 -55.82 27.60
C LYS A 251 -21.54 -54.34 27.22
N THR A 252 -21.81 -53.47 28.20
CA THR A 252 -21.75 -52.01 27.99
C THR A 252 -20.34 -51.55 27.64
N LYS A 253 -19.31 -52.06 28.33
CA LYS A 253 -17.90 -51.77 27.99
C LYS A 253 -17.52 -52.29 26.59
N GLU A 254 -18.07 -53.44 26.18
CA GLU A 254 -17.82 -54.00 24.85
C GLU A 254 -18.41 -53.15 23.71
N ALA A 255 -19.51 -52.42 24.00
CA ALA A 255 -20.19 -51.51 23.09
C ALA A 255 -19.54 -50.12 22.98
N GLU A 256 -18.50 -49.82 23.77
CA GLU A 256 -17.81 -48.53 23.70
C GLU A 256 -17.19 -48.30 22.31
N ALA A 257 -17.33 -47.07 21.82
CA ALA A 257 -16.86 -46.68 20.49
C ALA A 257 -15.33 -46.68 20.42
N ARG A 258 -14.79 -47.33 19.38
CA ARG A 258 -13.37 -47.23 19.04
C ARG A 258 -13.21 -46.38 17.79
N ASN A 259 -12.21 -45.50 17.78
CA ASN A 259 -11.91 -44.71 16.60
C ASN A 259 -11.26 -45.59 15.54
N ALA A 260 -11.87 -45.66 14.36
CA ALA A 260 -11.27 -46.29 13.19
C ALA A 260 -9.98 -45.55 12.82
N SER A 261 -8.91 -46.30 12.57
CA SER A 261 -7.59 -45.73 12.28
C SER A 261 -6.72 -46.70 11.51
N ALA A 262 -5.77 -46.18 10.75
CA ALA A 262 -4.74 -46.96 10.06
C ALA A 262 -3.33 -46.52 10.50
N GLY A 263 -2.34 -47.39 10.31
CA GLY A 263 -0.93 -47.09 10.55
C GLY A 263 -0.36 -47.61 11.88
N ARG A 264 0.98 -47.59 11.98
CA ARG A 264 1.73 -48.02 13.17
C ARG A 264 1.91 -46.86 14.16
N THR A 265 2.42 -47.18 15.35
CA THR A 265 2.82 -46.19 16.37
C THR A 265 3.69 -45.08 15.75
N GLY A 266 3.29 -43.83 15.95
CA GLY A 266 3.95 -42.64 15.38
C GLY A 266 3.48 -42.21 13.98
N ALA A 267 2.65 -43.00 13.29
CA ALA A 267 2.13 -42.71 11.95
C ALA A 267 0.63 -43.00 11.81
N ARG A 268 -0.13 -42.90 12.91
CA ARG A 268 -1.56 -43.21 12.95
C ARG A 268 -2.36 -42.14 12.21
N VAL A 269 -3.19 -42.56 11.25
CA VAL A 269 -4.13 -41.70 10.51
C VAL A 269 -5.54 -42.12 10.88
N ALA A 270 -6.38 -41.14 11.21
CA ALA A 270 -7.79 -41.32 11.53
C ALA A 270 -8.62 -40.24 10.82
N LEU A 271 -9.92 -40.49 10.63
CA LEU A 271 -10.84 -39.49 10.08
C LEU A 271 -10.92 -38.29 11.02
N ARG A 272 -10.93 -37.08 10.44
CA ARG A 272 -11.12 -35.83 11.19
C ARG A 272 -12.25 -35.03 10.55
N THR A 273 -13.14 -34.52 11.38
CA THR A 273 -14.21 -33.62 10.93
C THR A 273 -13.66 -32.22 10.74
N PHE A 274 -13.74 -31.70 9.52
CA PHE A 274 -13.52 -30.29 9.22
C PHE A 274 -14.88 -29.64 9.00
N VAL A 275 -15.18 -28.59 9.77
CA VAL A 275 -16.43 -27.84 9.64
C VAL A 275 -16.13 -26.56 8.87
N SER A 276 -16.75 -26.43 7.69
CA SER A 276 -16.70 -25.21 6.88
C SER A 276 -18.11 -24.65 6.72
N ALA A 277 -18.24 -23.32 6.74
CA ALA A 277 -19.50 -22.68 6.42
C ALA A 277 -19.76 -22.80 4.91
N ASN A 278 -20.97 -23.23 4.54
CA ASN A 278 -21.49 -23.12 3.18
C ASN A 278 -22.40 -21.90 3.12
N ILE A 279 -22.04 -20.89 2.32
CA ILE A 279 -22.83 -19.66 2.20
C ILE A 279 -23.96 -19.93 1.20
N THR A 280 -25.19 -20.06 1.70
CA THR A 280 -26.38 -20.31 0.87
C THR A 280 -27.08 -19.03 0.44
N ASP A 281 -26.96 -17.97 1.25
CA ASP A 281 -27.50 -16.64 0.98
C ASP A 281 -26.45 -15.62 1.43
N PHE A 282 -25.86 -14.93 0.46
CA PHE A 282 -24.78 -13.98 0.71
C PHE A 282 -25.31 -12.68 1.31
N ASP A 283 -26.45 -12.19 0.86
CA ASP A 283 -27.00 -10.90 1.30
C ASP A 283 -27.46 -10.98 2.75
N ALA A 284 -28.12 -12.08 3.13
CA ALA A 284 -28.52 -12.33 4.52
C ALA A 284 -27.29 -12.43 5.44
N LEU A 285 -26.22 -13.11 4.99
CA LEU A 285 -24.99 -13.24 5.76
C LEU A 285 -24.27 -11.89 5.90
N LEU A 286 -24.16 -11.11 4.83
CA LEU A 286 -23.55 -9.79 4.86
C LEU A 286 -24.31 -8.85 5.80
N LEU A 287 -25.65 -8.88 5.76
CA LEU A 287 -26.49 -8.09 6.67
C LEU A 287 -26.27 -8.48 8.13
N ALA A 288 -26.10 -9.78 8.42
CA ALA A 288 -25.79 -10.26 9.77
C ALA A 288 -24.37 -9.89 10.23
N LEU A 289 -23.43 -9.70 9.30
CA LEU A 289 -22.03 -9.37 9.59
C LEU A 289 -21.71 -7.87 9.53
N LYS A 290 -22.64 -7.01 9.11
CA LYS A 290 -22.42 -5.57 8.86
C LYS A 290 -21.80 -4.79 10.03
N ASP A 291 -22.03 -5.24 11.26
CA ASP A 291 -21.55 -4.57 12.48
C ASP A 291 -20.15 -5.04 12.93
N ARG A 292 -19.55 -6.00 12.21
CA ARG A 292 -18.19 -6.46 12.47
C ARG A 292 -17.16 -5.39 12.03
N PRO A 293 -16.13 -5.11 12.85
CA PRO A 293 -15.10 -4.13 12.51
C PRO A 293 -14.45 -4.36 11.14
N GLU A 294 -14.16 -5.62 10.81
CA GLU A 294 -13.48 -6.01 9.58
C GLU A 294 -14.32 -5.69 8.32
N ILE A 295 -15.65 -5.83 8.43
CA ILE A 295 -16.58 -5.48 7.36
C ILE A 295 -16.67 -3.95 7.22
N ARG A 296 -16.75 -3.22 8.34
CA ARG A 296 -16.81 -1.76 8.33
C ARG A 296 -15.55 -1.15 7.71
N GLU A 297 -14.37 -1.63 8.12
CA GLU A 297 -13.08 -1.18 7.56
C GLU A 297 -12.98 -1.47 6.06
N CYS A 298 -13.44 -2.65 5.62
CA CYS A 298 -13.47 -3.00 4.20
C CYS A 298 -14.40 -2.08 3.40
N VAL A 299 -15.60 -1.83 3.91
CA VAL A 299 -16.58 -0.93 3.28
C VAL A 299 -16.05 0.50 3.22
N GLU A 300 -15.43 1.01 4.30
CA GLU A 300 -14.82 2.34 4.32
C GLU A 300 -13.66 2.47 3.31
N SER A 301 -12.80 1.45 3.22
CA SER A 301 -11.73 1.38 2.22
C SER A 301 -12.25 1.39 0.78
N LEU A 302 -13.37 0.70 0.51
CA LEU A 302 -14.01 0.68 -0.80
C LEU A 302 -14.69 2.02 -1.11
N ALA A 303 -15.39 2.60 -0.14
CA ALA A 303 -16.03 3.92 -0.28
C ALA A 303 -15.01 5.02 -0.60
N ASN A 304 -13.88 5.06 0.12
CA ASN A 304 -12.81 6.02 -0.13
C ASN A 304 -12.16 5.85 -1.52
N ARG A 305 -12.09 4.61 -2.05
CA ARG A 305 -11.63 4.36 -3.42
C ARG A 305 -12.64 4.86 -4.46
N ALA A 306 -13.93 4.59 -4.26
CA ALA A 306 -14.99 5.09 -5.13
C ALA A 306 -15.01 6.63 -5.15
N ALA A 307 -14.88 7.27 -3.98
CA ALA A 307 -14.80 8.72 -3.84
C ALA A 307 -13.61 9.32 -4.62
N LYS A 308 -12.43 8.71 -4.52
CA LYS A 308 -11.23 9.12 -5.30
C LYS A 308 -11.42 8.97 -6.81
N SER A 309 -12.27 8.05 -7.26
CA SER A 309 -12.62 7.89 -8.68
C SER A 309 -13.80 8.78 -9.13
N GLY A 310 -14.39 9.57 -8.24
CA GLY A 310 -15.54 10.42 -8.55
C GLY A 310 -16.86 9.65 -8.71
N VAL A 311 -16.94 8.40 -8.24
CA VAL A 311 -18.15 7.57 -8.31
C VAL A 311 -18.84 7.59 -6.97
N GLU A 312 -20.08 8.10 -6.92
CA GLU A 312 -20.94 8.01 -5.73
C GLU A 312 -21.70 6.68 -5.71
N LEU A 313 -21.63 5.99 -4.57
CA LEU A 313 -22.38 4.76 -4.31
C LEU A 313 -23.57 5.07 -3.40
N PRO A 314 -24.66 4.29 -3.45
CA PRO A 314 -25.78 4.47 -2.54
C PRO A 314 -25.33 4.46 -1.07
N GLY A 315 -25.70 5.48 -0.30
CA GLY A 315 -25.37 5.61 1.12
C GLY A 315 -24.03 6.30 1.43
N MET A 316 -23.33 6.84 0.42
CA MET A 316 -22.16 7.71 0.62
C MET A 316 -22.29 9.01 -0.16
N THR A 317 -21.52 10.02 0.23
CA THR A 317 -21.38 11.32 -0.45
C THR A 317 -19.92 11.69 -0.56
N ILE A 318 -19.50 12.31 -1.67
CA ILE A 318 -18.11 12.75 -1.84
C ILE A 318 -17.92 14.14 -1.23
N ALA A 319 -16.97 14.28 -0.30
CA ALA A 319 -16.47 15.56 0.18
C ALA A 319 -15.08 15.83 -0.44
N SER A 320 -14.87 17.03 -0.99
CA SER A 320 -13.59 17.47 -1.54
C SER A 320 -13.02 18.63 -0.74
N GLU A 321 -11.75 18.53 -0.37
CA GLU A 321 -10.98 19.60 0.26
C GLU A 321 -9.73 19.82 -0.58
N GLN A 322 -9.50 21.05 -1.04
CA GLN A 322 -8.28 21.41 -1.76
C GLN A 322 -7.17 21.67 -0.75
N ARG A 323 -6.17 20.78 -0.73
CA ARG A 323 -4.93 20.95 0.02
C ARG A 323 -3.77 20.95 -0.97
N ALA A 324 -2.69 21.66 -0.65
CA ALA A 324 -1.45 21.58 -1.43
C ALA A 324 -1.01 20.11 -1.53
N ALA A 325 -0.71 19.67 -2.76
CA ALA A 325 -0.34 18.29 -3.10
C ALA A 325 1.18 18.09 -3.06
#